data_AF-A0A7X8RI15-F1
#
_entry.id   AF-A0A7X8RI15-F1
#
_cell.length_a   1.000
_cell.length_b   1.000
_cell.length_c   1.000
_cell.angle_alpha   90.00
_cell.angle_beta   90.00
_cell.angle_gamma   90.00
#
_symmetry.space_group_name_H-M   'P 1'
#
loop_
_entity.id
_entity.type
_entity.pdbx_description
1 polymer ?
#
loop_
_entity_poly.entity_id
_entity_poly.type
_entity_poly.pdbx_seq_one_letter_code
_entity_poly.pdbx_strand_id
1 'polypeptide(L)' 'MSRKLQQALEQQREYYINKLLLIGVYDSLVLDGMTTSELKTEYNYFFYDVPSKKVSPIKKA' A
#
# COMPACT_ATOMS: atom_id res chain seq x y z
N MET A 1 -9.73 -12.35 -21.09
CA MET A 1 -8.69 -11.37 -20.73
C MET A 1 -7.35 -11.86 -21.27
N SER A 2 -6.51 -10.96 -21.81
CA SER A 2 -5.17 -11.33 -22.27
C SER A 2 -4.30 -11.72 -21.08
N ARG A 3 -3.51 -12.80 -21.18
CA ARG A 3 -2.60 -13.29 -20.11
C ARG A 3 -1.70 -12.19 -19.53
N LYS A 4 -1.28 -11.24 -20.37
CA LYS A 4 -0.48 -10.06 -19.97
C LYS A 4 -1.19 -9.15 -18.97
N LEU A 5 -2.51 -8.97 -19.10
CA LEU A 5 -3.29 -8.13 -18.19
C LEU A 5 -3.45 -8.80 -16.83
N GLN A 6 -3.66 -10.12 -16.79
CA GLN A 6 -3.69 -10.88 -15.54
C GLN A 6 -2.34 -10.79 -14.81
N GLN A 7 -1.23 -11.01 -15.52
CA GLN A 7 0.10 -10.91 -14.92
C GLN A 7 0.38 -9.50 -14.37
N ALA A 8 0.01 -8.44 -15.09
CA ALA A 8 0.17 -7.08 -14.60
C ALA A 8 -0.66 -6.81 -13.33
N LEU A 9 -1.89 -7.35 -13.27
CA LEU A 9 -2.76 -7.27 -12.10
C LEU A 9 -2.20 -8.03 -10.90
N GLU A 10 -1.67 -9.23 -11.12
CA GLU A 10 -1.02 -10.04 -10.08
C GLU A 10 0.24 -9.35 -9.54
N GLN A 11 1.10 -8.83 -10.43
CA GLN A 11 2.30 -8.07 -10.03
C GLN A 11 1.94 -6.82 -9.22
N GLN A 12 0.88 -6.10 -9.63
CA GLN A 12 0.41 -4.93 -8.88
C GLN A 12 -0.13 -5.33 -7.51
N ARG A 13 -0.83 -6.47 -7.41
CA ARG A 13 -1.32 -7.00 -6.13
C ARG A 13 -0.16 -7.39 -5.21
N GLU A 14 0.79 -8.17 -5.69
CA GLU A 14 1.98 -8.57 -4.93
C GLU A 14 2.79 -7.37 -4.44
N TYR A 15 2.91 -6.32 -5.26
CA TYR A 15 3.59 -5.08 -4.87
C TYR A 15 2.97 -4.46 -3.60
N TYR A 16 1.65 -4.30 -3.56
CA TYR A 16 0.97 -3.73 -2.40
C TYR A 16 1.03 -4.64 -1.18
N ILE A 17 0.87 -5.96 -1.38
CA ILE A 17 0.99 -6.96 -0.30
C ILE A 17 2.37 -6.85 0.34
N ASN A 18 3.44 -6.87 -0.45
CA ASN A 18 4.80 -6.80 0.08
C ASN A 18 5.05 -5.49 0.83
N LYS A 19 4.56 -4.36 0.32
CA LYS A 19 4.67 -3.05 0.99
C LYS A 19 3.94 -3.02 2.33
N LEU A 20 2.72 -3.53 2.39
CA LEU A 20 1.92 -3.57 3.62
C LEU A 20 2.51 -4.56 4.64
N LEU A 21 2.99 -5.72 4.17
CA LEU A 21 3.67 -6.71 5.00
C LEU A 21 4.96 -6.15 5.62
N LEU A 22 5.74 -5.36 4.84
CA LEU A 22 6.97 -4.72 5.31
C LEU A 22 6.73 -3.69 6.42
N ILE A 23 5.59 -3.02 6.43
CA ILE A 23 5.23 -2.11 7.52
C ILE A 23 4.82 -2.92 8.77
N GLY A 24 4.44 -4.18 8.60
CA GLY A 24 4.03 -5.07 9.69
C GLY A 24 2.65 -4.77 10.24
N VAL A 25 1.80 -4.05 9.50
CA VAL A 25 0.44 -3.70 9.94
C VAL A 25 -0.54 -4.86 9.75
N TYR A 26 -0.29 -5.71 8.76
CA TYR A 26 -1.16 -6.81 8.37
C TYR A 26 -0.40 -8.12 8.20
N ASP A 27 -1.07 -9.21 8.57
CA ASP A 27 -0.58 -10.58 8.34
C ASP A 27 -0.83 -11.00 6.88
N SER A 28 0.00 -11.89 6.37
CA SER A 28 -0.12 -12.47 5.02
C SER A 28 -1.51 -13.02 4.75
N LEU A 29 -2.16 -13.63 5.75
CA LEU A 29 -3.51 -14.19 5.63
C LEU A 29 -4.57 -13.11 5.41
N VAL A 30 -4.40 -11.95 6.04
CA VAL A 30 -5.32 -10.80 5.90
C VAL A 30 -5.12 -10.17 4.52
N LEU A 31 -3.88 -10.03 4.08
CA LEU A 31 -3.54 -9.45 2.77
C LEU A 31 -3.99 -10.34 1.60
N ASP A 32 -3.93 -11.66 1.75
CA ASP A 32 -4.40 -12.61 0.73
C ASP A 32 -5.93 -12.58 0.55
N GLY A 33 -6.66 -12.26 1.63
CA GLY A 33 -8.11 -12.06 1.58
C GLY A 33 -8.56 -10.73 0.93
N MET A 34 -7.66 -9.75 0.82
CA MET A 34 -8.00 -8.42 0.29
C MET A 34 -7.96 -8.36 -1.24
N THR A 35 -8.85 -7.54 -1.81
CA THR A 35 -8.81 -7.17 -3.23
C THR A 35 -7.70 -6.15 -3.51
N THR A 36 -7.25 -6.07 -4.77
CA THR A 36 -6.22 -5.10 -5.20
C THR A 36 -6.62 -3.65 -4.91
N SER A 37 -7.92 -3.33 -4.95
CA SER A 37 -8.43 -2.00 -4.61
C SER A 37 -8.29 -1.69 -3.11
N GLU A 38 -8.60 -2.65 -2.24
CA GLU A 38 -8.42 -2.50 -0.80
C GLU A 38 -6.93 -2.36 -0.45
N LEU A 39 -6.08 -3.23 -0.99
CA LEU A 39 -4.63 -3.12 -0.82
C LEU A 39 -4.07 -1.77 -1.26
N LYS A 40 -4.60 -1.20 -2.35
CA LYS A 40 -4.24 0.15 -2.82
C LYS A 40 -4.72 1.24 -1.87
N THR A 41 -5.94 1.14 -1.33
CA THR A 41 -6.47 2.08 -0.35
C THR A 41 -5.64 2.06 0.92
N GLU A 42 -5.34 0.88 1.46
CA GLU A 42 -4.48 0.71 2.63
C GLU A 42 -3.08 1.25 2.36
N TYR A 43 -2.49 0.90 1.22
CA TYR A 43 -1.18 1.45 0.82
C TYR A 43 -1.21 2.97 0.77
N ASN A 44 -2.23 3.57 0.14
CA ASN A 44 -2.35 5.03 0.12
C ASN A 44 -2.54 5.59 1.54
N TYR A 45 -3.30 4.93 2.40
CA TYR A 45 -3.50 5.34 3.78
C TYR A 45 -2.17 5.38 4.52
N PHE A 46 -1.37 4.31 4.49
CA PHE A 46 -0.10 4.22 5.21
C PHE A 46 1.07 5.01 4.60
N PHE A 47 1.10 5.20 3.28
CA PHE A 47 2.24 5.84 2.62
C PHE A 47 1.97 7.30 2.21
N TYR A 48 0.70 7.71 2.04
CA TYR A 48 0.34 9.04 1.52
C TYR A 48 -0.63 9.80 2.43
N ASP A 49 -1.61 9.13 3.03
CA ASP A 49 -2.69 9.76 3.78
C ASP A 49 -2.38 9.93 5.26
N VAL A 50 -1.48 9.12 5.83
CA VAL A 50 -0.89 9.46 7.12
C VAL A 50 -0.38 10.88 6.93
N PRO A 51 -0.87 11.85 7.71
CA PRO A 51 -0.21 13.11 7.82
C PRO A 51 1.11 12.72 8.49
N SER A 52 2.11 12.34 7.69
CA SER A 52 3.50 12.58 8.00
C SER A 52 3.43 13.98 8.54
N LYS A 53 3.53 14.11 9.88
CA LYS A 53 3.51 15.39 10.58
C LYS A 53 4.35 16.24 9.69
N LYS A 54 3.73 17.10 8.87
CA LYS A 54 4.47 17.96 7.97
C LYS A 54 5.15 18.80 9.02
N VAL A 55 6.42 18.48 9.28
CA VAL A 55 7.24 19.18 10.23
C VAL A 55 7.33 20.51 9.55
N SER A 56 6.37 21.39 9.86
CA SER A 56 6.37 22.76 9.46
C SER A 56 7.79 23.20 9.78
N PRO A 57 8.61 23.63 8.82
CA PRO A 57 9.93 24.11 9.14
C PRO A 57 9.69 25.23 10.15
N ILE A 58 10.03 24.98 11.41
CA ILE A 58 9.90 25.96 12.47
C ILE A 58 10.82 27.08 12.00
N LYS A 59 10.23 28.13 11.43
CA LYS A 59 10.93 29.37 11.15
C LYS A 59 11.37 29.86 12.52
N LYS A 60 12.65 29.63 12.85
CA LYS A 60 13.31 30.30 13.96
C LYS A 60 13.17 31.80 13.68
N ALA A 61 12.48 32.48 14.59
CA ALA A 61 12.41 33.92 14.69
C ALA A 61 13.79 34.50 15.02
#